data_AF-A0A5J4S9C3-F1
#
_entry.id   AF-A0A5J4S9C3-F1
#
_cell.length_a   1.000
_cell.length_b   1.000
_cell.length_c   1.000
_cell.angle_alpha   90.00
_cell.angle_beta   90.00
_cell.angle_gamma   90.00
#
_symmetry.space_group_name_H-M   'P 1'
#
loop_
_entity.id
_entity.type
_entity.pdbx_description
1 polymer ?
#
loop_
_entity_poly.entity_id
_entity_poly.type
_entity_poly.pdbx_seq_one_letter_code
_entity_poly.pdbx_strand_id
1 'polypeptide(L)' 'MQSSGNYPLQGFVEVDETTVGGQEEGTLGRKNIDKKLIVLAIEHSGKGIGRMYGKVISHASTKELGGFMK' A
#
# COMPACT_ATOMS: atom_id res chain seq x y z
N MET A 1 -0.63 -9.85 11.74
CA MET A 1 0.80 -10.22 11.70
C MET A 1 1.56 -9.03 11.11
N GLN A 2 2.58 -8.53 11.80
CA GLN A 2 3.35 -7.35 11.36
C GLN A 2 4.68 -7.81 10.72
N SER A 3 5.13 -7.14 9.66
CA SER A 3 6.45 -7.39 9.07
C SER A 3 7.55 -7.14 10.11
N SER A 4 8.61 -7.95 10.10
CA SER A 4 9.79 -7.74 10.94
C SER A 4 10.60 -6.50 10.53
N GLY A 5 10.39 -5.97 9.33
CA GLY A 5 11.13 -4.81 8.80
C GLY A 5 12.58 -5.09 8.41
N ASN A 6 13.08 -6.33 8.60
CA ASN A 6 14.49 -6.67 8.39
C ASN A 6 14.82 -7.11 6.96
N TYR A 7 13.83 -7.23 6.08
CA TYR A 7 13.98 -7.79 4.74
C TYR A 7 13.45 -6.80 3.70
N PRO A 8 14.26 -5.82 3.25
CA PRO A 8 13.85 -4.89 2.22
C PRO A 8 13.59 -5.61 0.90
N LEU A 9 12.71 -5.03 0.08
CA LEU A 9 12.54 -5.40 -1.33
C LEU A 9 13.73 -4.82 -2.11
N GLN A 10 14.34 -5.59 -3.00
CA GLN A 10 15.60 -5.24 -3.68
C GLN A 10 15.50 -5.24 -5.21
N GLY A 11 14.45 -5.85 -5.76
CA GLY A 11 14.22 -5.93 -7.21
C GLY A 11 13.57 -4.68 -7.80
N PHE A 12 12.84 -4.87 -8.90
CA PHE A 12 11.96 -3.83 -9.44
C PHE A 12 10.72 -3.73 -8.56
N VAL A 13 10.62 -2.62 -7.82
CA VAL A 13 9.56 -2.38 -6.84
C VAL A 13 8.73 -1.19 -7.28
N GLU A 14 7.42 -1.39 -7.35
CA GLU A 14 6.45 -0.32 -7.53
C GLU A 14 5.80 0.00 -6.18
N VAL A 15 5.67 1.29 -5.89
CA VAL A 15 5.04 1.79 -4.66
C VAL A 15 3.91 2.74 -5.03
N ASP A 16 2.73 2.47 -4.50
CA ASP A 16 1.54 3.31 -4.74
C ASP A 16 0.59 3.26 -3.52
N GLU A 17 -0.35 4.20 -3.46
CA GLU A 17 -1.43 4.19 -2.47
C GLU A 17 -2.76 3.71 -3.03
N THR A 18 -3.55 3.08 -2.18
CA THR A 18 -4.93 2.71 -2.51
C THR A 18 -5.80 2.67 -1.27
N THR A 19 -7.10 2.52 -1.47
CA THR A 19 -8.09 2.39 -0.39
C THR A 19 -8.59 0.95 -0.32
N VAL A 20 -8.52 0.33 0.86
CA VAL A 20 -9.01 -1.03 1.12
C VAL A 20 -10.15 -1.00 2.14
N GLY A 21 -11.25 -1.67 1.82
CA GLY A 21 -12.42 -1.79 2.68
C GLY A 21 -13.59 -2.43 1.94
N GLY A 22 -14.68 -2.69 2.66
CA GLY A 22 -15.91 -3.22 2.08
C GLY A 22 -16.61 -2.21 1.17
N GLN A 23 -17.61 -2.70 0.43
CA GLN A 23 -18.57 -1.83 -0.24
C GLN A 23 -19.47 -1.21 0.83
N GLU A 24 -19.61 0.11 0.82
CA GLU A 24 -20.46 0.85 1.75
C GLU A 24 -21.70 1.37 0.99
N GLU A 25 -22.90 1.10 1.51
CA GLU A 25 -24.16 1.52 0.89
C GLU A 25 -24.24 3.05 0.77
N GLY A 26 -24.69 3.54 -0.39
CA GLY A 26 -24.79 4.99 -0.64
C GLY A 26 -23.47 5.72 -0.88
N THR A 27 -22.33 5.01 -0.87
CA THR A 27 -21.02 5.60 -1.18
C THR A 27 -20.53 5.19 -2.57
N LEU A 28 -19.89 6.12 -3.28
CA LEU A 28 -19.32 5.89 -4.60
C LEU A 28 -17.85 6.28 -4.60
N GLY A 29 -17.03 5.48 -5.28
CA GLY A 29 -15.61 5.75 -5.49
C GLY A 29 -14.76 5.75 -4.21
N ARG A 30 -13.87 6.75 -4.10
CA ARG A 30 -12.88 6.93 -3.00
C ARG A 30 -13.44 7.71 -1.80
N LYS A 31 -14.77 7.73 -1.60
CA LYS A 31 -15.32 8.26 -0.35
C LYS A 31 -14.88 7.33 0.78
N ASN A 32 -14.04 7.86 1.66
CA ASN A 32 -13.39 7.12 2.74
C ASN A 32 -14.16 7.35 4.04
N ILE A 33 -15.30 6.66 4.22
CA ILE A 33 -15.98 6.67 5.53
C ILE A 33 -15.34 5.59 6.40
N ASP A 34 -15.37 4.32 5.95
CA ASP A 34 -14.78 3.20 6.70
C ASP A 34 -13.56 2.58 6.01
N LYS A 35 -13.36 2.84 4.72
CA LYS A 35 -12.17 2.40 3.97
C LYS A 35 -10.88 2.95 4.57
N LYS A 36 -9.84 2.11 4.57
CA LYS A 36 -8.49 2.48 5.01
C LYS A 36 -7.65 2.86 3.81
N LEU A 37 -6.98 4.01 3.90
CA LEU A 37 -5.90 4.36 2.97
C LEU A 37 -4.65 3.56 3.34
N ILE A 38 -4.06 2.89 2.37
CA ILE A 38 -2.84 2.12 2.54
C ILE A 38 -1.82 2.51 1.47
N VAL A 39 -0.54 2.40 1.83
CA VAL A 39 0.56 2.33 0.87
C VAL A 39 0.94 0.87 0.66
N LEU A 40 1.25 0.51 -0.58
CA LEU A 40 1.66 -0.83 -1.01
C LEU A 40 2.97 -0.73 -1.77
N ALA A 41 3.94 -1.59 -1.43
CA ALA A 41 5.12 -1.85 -2.23
C ALA A 41 5.05 -3.28 -2.75
N ILE A 42 5.25 -3.44 -4.06
CA ILE A 42 5.15 -4.72 -4.76
C ILE A 42 6.46 -4.95 -5.51
N GLU A 43 7.14 -6.04 -5.17
CA GLU A 43 8.34 -6.49 -5.88
C GLU A 43 7.93 -7.45 -7.01
N HIS A 44 8.27 -7.06 -8.25
CA HIS A 44 8.02 -7.88 -9.43
C HIS A 44 9.01 -9.05 -9.49
N SER A 45 8.50 -10.23 -9.85
CA SER A 45 9.26 -11.45 -10.04
C SER A 45 8.85 -12.10 -11.35
N GLY A 46 9.57 -11.78 -12.43
CA GLY A 46 9.27 -12.26 -13.78
C GLY A 46 7.95 -11.71 -14.30
N LYS A 47 6.97 -12.59 -14.56
CA LYS A 47 5.62 -12.21 -15.02
C LYS A 47 4.61 -12.00 -13.87
N GLY A 48 5.05 -12.06 -12.63
CA GLY A 48 4.18 -11.99 -11.46
C GLY A 48 4.76 -11.16 -10.33
N ILE A 49 4.12 -11.26 -9.16
CA ILE A 49 4.50 -10.57 -7.93
C ILE A 49 5.23 -11.56 -7.02
N GLY A 50 6.41 -11.19 -6.54
CA GLY A 50 7.18 -12.00 -5.60
C GLY A 50 6.80 -11.73 -4.15
N ARG A 51 6.97 -10.49 -3.70
CA ARG A 51 6.71 -10.05 -2.32
C ARG A 51 6.03 -8.70 -2.30
N MET A 52 5.26 -8.47 -1.23
CA MET A 52 4.60 -7.19 -1.02
C MET A 52 4.66 -6.77 0.45
N TYR A 53 4.73 -5.47 0.68
CA TYR A 53 4.55 -4.85 1.99
C TYR A 53 3.45 -3.80 1.91
N GLY A 54 2.64 -3.72 2.97
CA GLY A 54 1.56 -2.74 3.07
C GLY A 54 1.53 -2.08 4.44
N LYS A 55 1.13 -0.82 4.48
CA LYS A 55 0.94 -0.07 5.72
C LYS A 55 -0.26 0.86 5.61
N VAL A 56 -1.07 0.93 6.66
CA VAL A 56 -2.14 1.93 6.78
C VAL A 56 -1.51 3.30 6.98
N ILE A 57 -1.92 4.27 6.17
CA ILE A 57 -1.41 5.64 6.16
C ILE A 57 -2.58 6.61 6.35
N SER A 58 -2.28 7.82 6.83
CA SER A 58 -3.33 8.82 7.11
C SER A 58 -3.60 9.71 5.90
N HIS A 59 -2.58 9.94 5.07
CA HIS A 59 -2.60 10.90 3.98
C HIS A 59 -1.82 10.39 2.75
N ALA A 60 -2.42 10.50 1.56
CA ALA A 60 -1.76 10.26 0.28
C ALA A 60 -0.77 11.41 -0.01
N SER A 61 0.34 11.43 0.72
CA SER A 61 1.30 12.54 0.75
C SER A 61 2.70 12.06 0.44
N THR A 62 3.51 12.93 -0.15
CA THR A 62 4.92 12.67 -0.45
C THR A 62 5.71 12.25 0.78
N LYS A 63 5.32 12.71 1.98
CA LYS A 63 5.97 12.32 3.23
C LYS A 63 5.73 10.86 3.56
N GLU A 64 4.49 10.38 3.44
CA GLU A 64 4.14 9.01 3.80
C GLU A 64 4.58 8.01 2.72
N LEU A 65 4.38 8.32 1.43
CA LEU A 65 4.88 7.49 0.33
C LEU A 65 6.41 7.50 0.26
N GLY A 66 7.02 8.69 0.30
CA GLY A 66 8.46 8.85 0.22
C GLY A 66 9.22 8.24 1.41
N GLY A 67 8.57 8.14 2.57
CA GLY A 67 9.11 7.40 3.71
C GLY A 67 9.05 5.88 3.54
N PHE A 68 8.11 5.37 2.73
CA PHE A 68 7.94 3.94 2.47
C PHE A 68 8.94 3.39 1.42
N MET A 69 9.51 4.27 0.60
CA MET A 69 10.51 3.94 -0.43
C MET A 69 11.97 4.02 0.06
N LYS A 70 12.19 4.35 1.34
CA LYS A 70 13.52 4.45 1.95
C LYS A 70 13.82 3.21 2.77
#